data_AF-A0A1Q6U956-F1
#
_entry.id   AF-A0A1Q6U956-F1
#
_cell.length_a   1.000
_cell.length_b   1.000
_cell.length_c   1.000
_cell.angle_alpha   90.00
_cell.angle_beta   90.00
_cell.angle_gamma   90.00
#
_symmetry.space_group_name_H-M   'P 1'
#
loop_
_entity.id
_entity.type
_entity.pdbx_description
1 polymer ?
#
loop_
_entity_poly.entity_id
_entity_poly.type
_entity_poly.pdbx_seq_one_letter_code
_entity_poly.pdbx_strand_id
1 'polypeptide(L)'
;MHKKAKAYVLSVMQLLKPFVWYIGFYGFYFFWVMVDYFNPPAEDDPLFGSVATLDSWNYINREVYVESQKLGIFVDVLIFLLATSNIKNHPKIAKFIFLIPWIQACFNFIEEWLK
;
A
#
# COMPACT_ATOMS: atom_id res chain seq x y z
N MET A 1 -13.36 -28.26 21.69
CA MET A 1 -13.15 -27.20 20.67
C MET A 1 -11.85 -26.42 20.85
N HIS A 2 -11.42 -26.06 22.07
CA HIS A 2 -10.18 -25.29 22.31
C HIS A 2 -8.88 -25.84 21.70
N LYS A 3 -8.65 -27.17 21.74
CA LYS A 3 -7.40 -27.77 21.20
C LYS A 3 -7.22 -27.59 19.69
N LYS A 4 -8.32 -27.65 18.92
CA LYS A 4 -8.30 -27.46 17.46
C LYS A 4 -8.06 -26.00 17.10
N ALA A 5 -8.69 -25.06 17.81
CA ALA A 5 -8.45 -23.63 17.63
C ALA A 5 -6.98 -23.25 17.92
N LYS A 6 -6.40 -23.79 19.00
CA LYS A 6 -4.99 -23.54 19.34
C LYS A 6 -4.03 -24.03 18.26
N ALA A 7 -4.27 -25.24 17.72
CA ALA A 7 -3.45 -25.78 16.64
C ALA A 7 -3.57 -24.96 15.33
N TYR A 8 -4.78 -24.49 15.03
CA TYR A 8 -5.02 -23.62 13.87
C TYR A 8 -4.32 -22.26 14.01
N VAL A 9 -4.41 -21.61 15.16
CA VAL A 9 -3.70 -20.34 15.39
C VAL A 9 -2.19 -20.54 15.26
N LEU A 10 -1.65 -21.62 15.80
CA LEU A 10 -0.23 -21.94 15.70
C LEU A 10 0.22 -22.13 14.24
N SER A 11 -0.58 -22.84 13.43
CA SER A 11 -0.25 -23.05 12.02
C SER A 11 -0.31 -21.76 11.21
N VAL A 12 -1.26 -20.87 11.51
CA VAL A 12 -1.33 -19.53 10.92
C VAL A 12 -0.11 -18.70 11.32
N MET A 13 0.29 -18.69 12.60
CA MET A 13 1.50 -17.96 13.04
C MET A 13 2.76 -18.47 12.35
N GLN A 14 2.92 -19.79 12.21
CA GLN A 14 4.05 -20.38 11.50
C GLN A 14 4.05 -20.00 10.01
N LEU A 15 2.87 -19.96 9.39
CA LEU A 15 2.70 -19.57 7.99
C LEU A 15 3.02 -18.08 7.76
N LEU A 16 2.61 -17.20 8.68
CA LEU A 16 2.80 -15.75 8.57
C LEU A 16 4.20 -15.28 8.99
N LYS A 17 4.90 -16.02 9.85
CA LYS A 17 6.24 -15.68 10.33
C LYS A 17 7.22 -15.21 9.22
N PRO A 18 7.36 -15.90 8.08
CA PRO A 18 8.26 -15.45 7.01
C PRO A 18 7.77 -14.21 6.23
N PHE A 19 6.55 -13.73 6.50
CA PHE A 19 5.91 -12.57 5.86
C PHE A 19 5.78 -11.36 6.77
N VAL A 20 6.16 -11.46 8.05
CA VAL A 20 5.96 -10.39 9.05
C VAL A 20 6.47 -9.03 8.56
N TRP A 21 7.68 -8.98 7.99
CA TRP A 21 8.23 -7.74 7.46
C TRP A 21 7.48 -7.23 6.23
N TYR A 22 7.11 -8.13 5.31
CA TYR A 22 6.35 -7.77 4.10
C TYR A 22 4.99 -7.18 4.46
N ILE A 23 4.28 -7.82 5.39
CA ILE A 23 2.98 -7.34 5.91
C ILE A 23 3.17 -6.04 6.70
N GLY A 24 4.22 -5.94 7.52
CA GLY A 24 4.53 -4.74 8.31
C GLY A 24 4.82 -3.53 7.45
N PHE A 25 5.70 -3.66 6.44
CA PHE A 25 6.00 -2.60 5.49
C PHE A 25 4.79 -2.22 4.64
N TYR A 26 4.01 -3.21 4.20
CA TYR A 26 2.76 -2.94 3.48
C TYR A 26 1.78 -2.15 4.35
N GLY A 27 1.59 -2.57 5.60
CA GLY A 27 0.72 -1.89 6.55
C GLY A 27 1.18 -0.46 6.86
N PHE A 28 2.49 -0.23 6.94
CA PHE A 28 3.05 1.12 7.10
C PHE A 28 2.72 2.02 5.91
N TYR A 29 2.94 1.54 4.68
CA TYR A 29 2.57 2.27 3.46
C TYR A 29 1.07 2.54 3.41
N PHE A 30 0.24 1.53 3.67
CA PHE A 30 -1.21 1.69 3.67
C PHE A 30 -1.68 2.71 4.71
N PHE A 31 -1.07 2.71 5.91
CA PHE A 31 -1.35 3.69 6.94
C PHE A 31 -1.02 5.12 6.48
N TRP A 32 0.11 5.30 5.79
CA TRP A 32 0.48 6.58 5.21
C TRP A 32 -0.58 7.11 4.24
N VAL A 33 -0.99 6.29 3.27
CA VAL A 33 -2.05 6.64 2.30
C VAL A 33 -3.37 6.99 3.01
N MET A 34 -3.71 6.26 4.08
CA MET A 34 -4.89 6.56 4.87
C MET A 34 -4.80 7.91 5.60
N VAL A 35 -3.62 8.28 6.11
CA VAL A 35 -3.40 9.59 6.72
C VAL A 35 -3.63 10.71 5.71
N ASP A 36 -3.10 10.56 4.50
CA ASP A 36 -3.26 11.53 3.41
C ASP A 36 -4.72 11.63 2.95
N TYR A 37 -5.45 10.51 2.92
CA TYR A 37 -6.88 10.51 2.60
C TYR A 37 -7.73 11.22 3.65
N PHE A 38 -7.47 11.00 4.94
CA PHE A 38 -8.25 11.64 6.02
C PHE A 38 -7.84 13.08 6.29
N ASN A 39 -6.60 13.45 5.99
CA ASN A 39 -6.09 14.81 6.15
C ASN A 39 -5.50 15.32 4.83
N PRO A 40 -6.33 15.48 3.78
CA PRO A 40 -5.82 15.89 2.48
C PRO A 40 -5.33 17.34 2.52
N PRO A 41 -4.37 17.71 1.65
CA PRO A 41 -3.86 19.07 1.51
C PRO A 41 -4.98 20.11 1.35
N ALA A 42 -4.71 21.35 1.76
CA ALA A 42 -5.65 22.45 1.62
C ALA A 42 -5.91 22.79 0.15
N GLU A 43 -7.05 23.39 -0.20
CA GLU A 43 -7.40 23.67 -1.60
C GLU A 43 -6.41 24.63 -2.29
N ASP A 44 -5.78 25.51 -1.52
CA ASP A 44 -4.78 26.47 -1.94
C ASP A 44 -3.33 25.99 -1.73
N ASP A 45 -3.14 24.71 -1.40
CA ASP A 45 -1.83 24.14 -1.15
C ASP A 45 -0.94 24.25 -2.40
N PRO A 46 0.31 24.75 -2.29
CA PRO A 46 1.23 24.90 -3.41
C PRO A 46 1.58 23.57 -4.10
N LEU A 47 1.26 22.43 -3.49
CA LEU A 47 1.29 21.12 -4.13
C LEU A 47 0.44 21.08 -5.41
N PHE A 48 -0.75 21.69 -5.40
CA PHE A 48 -1.65 21.71 -6.54
C PHE A 48 -1.13 22.72 -7.59
N GLY A 49 -0.63 22.19 -8.72
CA GLY A 49 0.00 23.01 -9.77
C GLY A 49 1.49 23.25 -9.59
N SER A 50 2.14 22.56 -8.64
CA SER A 50 3.61 22.57 -8.54
C SER A 50 4.24 21.95 -9.80
N VAL A 51 5.45 22.40 -10.15
CA VAL A 51 6.18 21.82 -11.30
C VAL A 51 6.44 20.33 -11.11
N ALA A 52 6.66 19.90 -9.87
CA ALA A 52 6.89 18.50 -9.52
C ALA A 52 5.66 17.60 -9.76
N THR A 53 4.45 18.17 -9.79
CA THR A 53 3.19 17.43 -9.91
C THR A 53 2.46 17.69 -11.23
N LEU A 54 3.04 18.47 -12.15
CA LEU A 54 2.40 18.86 -13.42
C LEU A 54 1.95 17.66 -14.28
N ASP A 55 2.76 16.61 -14.32
CA ASP A 55 2.46 15.40 -15.12
C ASP A 55 1.53 14.42 -14.37
N SER A 56 1.21 14.70 -13.12
CA SER A 56 0.46 13.79 -12.26
C SER A 56 -1.03 14.14 -12.26
N TRP A 57 -1.84 13.30 -12.91
CA TRP A 57 -3.28 13.50 -13.09
C TRP A 57 -4.06 13.67 -11.77
N ASN A 58 -3.54 13.16 -10.67
CA ASN A 58 -4.18 13.20 -9.36
C ASN A 58 -3.93 14.48 -8.57
N TYR A 59 -2.99 15.34 -8.99
CA TYR A 59 -2.64 16.59 -8.30
C TYR A 59 -3.21 17.84 -9.00
N ILE A 60 -4.33 17.68 -9.71
CA ILE A 60 -5.01 18.79 -10.41
C ILE A 60 -5.68 19.74 -9.42
N ASN A 61 -6.42 19.17 -8.46
CA ASN A 61 -7.08 19.88 -7.38
C ASN A 61 -7.35 18.90 -6.23
N ARG A 62 -7.80 19.44 -5.10
CA ARG A 62 -8.08 18.66 -3.90
C ARG A 62 -9.13 17.56 -4.09
N GLU A 63 -10.20 17.83 -4.84
CA GLU A 63 -11.27 16.85 -5.06
C GLU A 63 -10.78 15.62 -5.82
N VAL A 64 -10.06 15.85 -6.93
CA VAL A 64 -9.45 14.78 -7.74
C VAL A 64 -8.41 14.02 -6.92
N TYR A 65 -7.61 14.73 -6.11
CA TYR A 65 -6.64 14.09 -5.23
C TYR A 65 -7.32 13.15 -4.23
N VAL A 66 -8.36 13.61 -3.53
CA VAL A 66 -9.08 12.80 -2.54
C VAL A 66 -9.73 11.56 -3.17
N GLU A 67 -10.39 11.71 -4.32
CA GLU A 67 -10.98 10.55 -5.01
C GLU A 67 -9.91 9.59 -5.55
N SER A 68 -8.74 10.10 -5.95
CA SER A 68 -7.60 9.25 -6.33
C SER A 68 -7.07 8.45 -5.13
N GLN A 69 -6.98 9.06 -3.95
CA GLN A 69 -6.54 8.40 -2.72
C GLN A 69 -7.51 7.29 -2.32
N LYS A 70 -8.81 7.55 -2.40
CA LYS A 70 -9.86 6.55 -2.16
C LYS A 70 -9.77 5.36 -3.11
N LEU A 71 -9.53 5.60 -4.40
CA LEU A 71 -9.28 4.54 -5.38
C LEU A 71 -8.00 3.76 -5.02
N GLY A 72 -6.93 4.47 -4.65
CA GLY A 72 -5.66 3.89 -4.21
C GLY A 72 -5.85 2.93 -3.02
N ILE A 73 -6.55 3.39 -1.98
CA ILE A 73 -6.91 2.58 -0.79
C ILE A 73 -7.66 1.31 -1.20
N PHE A 74 -8.64 1.42 -2.11
CA PHE A 74 -9.39 0.26 -2.58
C PHE A 74 -8.48 -0.75 -3.31
N VAL A 75 -7.62 -0.27 -4.20
CA VAL A 75 -6.64 -1.09 -4.91
C VAL A 75 -5.66 -1.75 -3.93
N ASP A 76 -5.19 -1.02 -2.92
CA ASP A 76 -4.28 -1.55 -1.88
C ASP A 76 -4.94 -2.65 -1.06
N VAL A 77 -6.22 -2.54 -0.73
CA VAL A 77 -6.94 -3.63 -0.06
C VAL A 77 -7.00 -4.87 -0.96
N LEU A 78 -7.27 -4.70 -2.26
CA LEU A 78 -7.30 -5.81 -3.21
C LEU A 78 -5.92 -6.48 -3.37
N ILE A 79 -4.84 -5.70 -3.46
CA ILE A 79 -3.46 -6.21 -3.54
C ILE A 79 -3.10 -6.97 -2.25
N PHE A 80 -3.49 -6.47 -1.09
CA PHE A 80 -3.28 -7.16 0.18
C PHE A 80 -4.02 -8.51 0.23
N LEU A 81 -5.27 -8.56 -0.19
CA LEU A 81 -6.06 -9.80 -0.29
C LEU A 81 -5.45 -10.78 -1.30
N LEU A 82 -4.96 -10.27 -2.43
CA LEU A 82 -4.25 -11.08 -3.42
C LEU A 82 -2.96 -11.66 -2.85
N ALA A 83 -2.16 -10.87 -2.14
CA ALA A 83 -0.92 -11.34 -1.52
C ALA A 83 -1.20 -12.42 -0.46
N THR A 84 -2.15 -12.15 0.44
CA THR A 84 -2.51 -13.06 1.54
C THR A 84 -3.10 -14.38 1.06
N SER A 85 -3.95 -14.36 0.03
CA SER A 85 -4.48 -15.60 -0.58
C SER A 85 -3.40 -16.49 -1.21
N ASN A 86 -2.26 -15.91 -1.59
CA ASN A 86 -1.14 -16.63 -2.20
C ASN A 86 -0.08 -17.11 -1.19
N ILE A 87 -0.12 -16.69 0.07
CA ILE A 87 0.92 -17.02 1.09
C ILE A 87 1.17 -18.53 1.20
N LYS A 88 0.10 -19.34 1.16
CA LYS A 88 0.19 -20.80 1.34
C LYS A 88 0.73 -21.52 0.11
N ASN A 89 0.21 -21.19 -1.07
CA ASN A 89 0.44 -21.96 -2.30
C ASN A 89 1.61 -21.40 -3.12
N HIS A 90 1.79 -20.07 -3.11
CA HIS A 90 2.76 -19.35 -3.92
C HIS A 90 3.52 -18.29 -3.10
N PRO A 91 4.34 -18.70 -2.11
CA PRO A 91 4.94 -17.77 -1.15
C PRO A 91 5.89 -16.73 -1.79
N LYS A 92 6.59 -17.09 -2.88
CA LYS A 92 7.44 -16.14 -3.61
C LYS A 92 6.62 -15.06 -4.32
N ILE A 93 5.48 -15.44 -4.92
CA ILE A 93 4.54 -14.52 -5.56
C ILE A 93 3.93 -13.59 -4.50
N ALA A 94 3.47 -14.14 -3.36
CA ALA A 94 2.95 -13.34 -2.27
C ALA A 94 3.96 -12.28 -1.77
N LYS A 95 5.23 -12.66 -1.58
CA LYS A 95 6.30 -11.72 -1.22
C LYS A 95 6.48 -10.61 -2.25
N PHE A 96 6.49 -10.96 -3.53
CA PHE A 96 6.60 -9.99 -4.61
C PHE A 96 5.41 -9.01 -4.62
N ILE A 97 4.18 -9.53 -4.45
CA ILE A 97 2.97 -8.70 -4.41
C ILE A 97 3.01 -7.71 -3.24
N PHE A 98 3.44 -8.15 -2.04
CA PHE A 98 3.60 -7.24 -0.89
C PHE A 98 4.65 -6.15 -1.12
N LEU A 99 5.58 -6.32 -2.07
CA LEU A 99 6.58 -5.30 -2.40
C LEU A 99 6.10 -4.31 -3.47
N ILE A 100 4.98 -4.56 -4.16
CA ILE A 100 4.50 -3.71 -5.26
C ILE A 100 4.42 -2.22 -4.87
N PRO A 101 3.80 -1.83 -3.73
CA PRO A 101 3.71 -0.41 -3.38
C PRO A 101 5.07 0.25 -3.19
N TRP A 102 6.03 -0.49 -2.63
CA TRP A 102 7.39 -0.01 -2.40
C TRP A 102 8.21 0.09 -3.67
N ILE A 103 8.01 -0.86 -4.60
CA ILE A 103 8.63 -0.78 -5.92
C ILE A 103 8.15 0.49 -6.62
N GLN A 104 6.85 0.80 -6.56
CA GLN A 104 6.29 2.01 -7.14
C GLN A 104 6.81 3.28 -6.46
N ALA A 105 6.88 3.30 -5.13
CA ALA A 105 7.46 4.42 -4.38
C ALA A 105 8.94 4.67 -4.77
N CYS A 106 9.74 3.61 -4.91
CA CYS A 106 11.12 3.71 -5.37
C CYS A 106 11.24 4.24 -6.80
N PHE A 107 10.37 3.80 -7.72
CA PHE A 107 10.36 4.32 -9.09
C PHE A 107 10.05 5.82 -9.12
N ASN A 108 9.04 6.26 -8.36
CA ASN A 108 8.69 7.68 -8.27
C ASN A 108 9.87 8.50 -7.70
N PHE A 109 10.54 7.99 -6.66
CA PHE A 109 11.71 8.66 -6.07
C PHE A 109 12.90 8.75 -7.06
N ILE A 110 13.17 7.69 -7.83
CA ILE A 110 14.25 7.70 -8.83
C ILE A 110 13.91 8.69 -9.96
N GLU A 111 12.66 8.73 -10.41
CA GLU A 111 12.23 9.66 -11.45
C GLU A 111 12.41 11.11 -11.00
N GLU A 112 12.05 11.44 -9.76
CA GLU A 112 12.26 12.76 -9.17
C GLU A 112 13.75 13.13 -9.09
N TRP A 113 14.63 12.16 -8.82
CA TRP A 113 16.08 12.38 -8.73
C TRP A 113 16.77 12.60 -10.10
N LEU A 114 16.13 12.13 -11.18
CA LEU A 114 16.66 12.24 -12.55
C LEU A 114 16.14 13.48 -13.30
N LYS A 115 15.14 14.18 -12.75
CA LYS A 115 14.62 15.45 -13.27
C LYS A 115 15.45 16.62 -12.74
#